data_AF-M0NI73-F1
#
_entry.id   AF-M0NI73-F1
#
_cell.length_a   1.000
_cell.length_b   1.000
_cell.length_c   1.000
_cell.angle_alpha   90.00
_cell.angle_beta   90.00
_cell.angle_gamma   90.00
#
_symmetry.space_group_name_H-M   'P 1'
#
loop_
_entity.id
_entity.type
_entity.pdbx_description
1 polymer ?
#
loop_
_entity_poly.entity_id
_entity_poly.type
_entity_poly.pdbx_seq_one_letter_code
_entity_poly.pdbx_strand_id
1 'polypeptide(L)' 'MAVSSQRQISLRSTLGDAFALGTAAHVDGMLLVGAAGDYDDITEVQITRFRIEPA' A
#
# COMPACT_ATOMS: atom_id res chain seq x y z
N MET A 1 11.17 -3.85 35.14
CA MET A 1 11.32 -4.69 33.93
C MET A 1 9.93 -5.10 33.50
N ALA A 2 9.42 -4.90 32.29
CA ALA A 2 10.07 -4.62 31.02
C ALA A 2 9.36 -3.48 30.28
N VAL A 3 10.15 -2.54 29.76
CA VAL A 3 9.77 -1.68 28.64
C VAL A 3 9.83 -2.54 27.39
N SER A 4 8.78 -2.52 26.57
CA SER A 4 8.89 -2.65 25.11
C SER A 4 7.60 -2.15 24.48
N SER A 5 7.45 -0.82 24.50
CA SER A 5 6.62 -0.12 23.52
C SER A 5 7.18 -0.47 22.14
N GLN A 6 6.51 -1.39 21.44
CA GLN A 6 6.86 -1.71 20.07
C GLN A 6 6.51 -0.49 19.23
N ARG A 7 7.56 0.17 18.73
CA ARG A 7 7.47 1.41 17.95
C ARG A 7 6.46 1.23 16.81
N GLN A 8 5.38 2.00 16.87
CA GLN A 8 4.48 2.18 15.74
C GLN A 8 5.22 3.03 14.69
N ILE A 9 5.90 2.37 13.75
CA ILE A 9 6.54 3.06 12.62
C ILE A 9 5.46 3.26 11.55
N SER A 10 4.83 4.44 11.58
CA SER A 10 3.88 4.91 10.56
C SER A 10 4.62 5.51 9.37
N LEU A 11 5.25 4.67 8.53
CA LEU A 11 5.92 5.05 7.27
C LEU A 11 5.78 3.95 6.19
N ARG A 12 4.66 3.22 6.16
CA ARG A 12 4.53 1.97 5.39
C ARG A 12 4.13 2.17 3.93
N SER A 13 5.01 2.79 3.15
CA SER A 13 5.19 2.32 1.78
C SER A 13 6.50 1.55 1.80
N THR A 14 6.44 0.22 1.70
CA THR A 14 7.66 -0.54 1.43
C THR A 14 8.25 -0.04 0.10
N LEU A 15 9.55 -0.24 -0.15
CA LEU A 15 10.14 0.17 -1.43
C LEU A 15 9.35 -0.38 -2.63
N GLY A 16 8.76 -1.57 -2.49
CA GLY A 16 7.89 -2.18 -3.50
C GLY A 16 6.61 -1.38 -3.74
N ASP A 17 5.93 -0.93 -2.67
CA ASP A 17 4.70 -0.13 -2.78
C ASP A 17 4.97 1.21 -3.47
N ALA A 18 6.06 1.90 -3.10
CA ALA A 18 6.46 3.15 -3.72
C ALA A 18 6.81 2.98 -5.21
N PHE A 19 7.52 1.91 -5.56
CA PHE A 19 7.83 1.58 -6.95
C PHE A 19 6.57 1.29 -7.77
N ALA A 20 5.62 0.54 -7.21
CA ALA A 20 4.37 0.20 -7.88
C ALA A 20 3.50 1.44 -8.13
N LEU A 21 3.35 2.31 -7.12
CA LEU A 21 2.65 3.59 -7.23
C LEU A 21 3.30 4.50 -8.26
N GLY A 22 4.62 4.68 -8.20
CA GLY A 22 5.37 5.50 -9.14
C GLY A 22 5.28 4.98 -10.58
N THR A 23 5.31 3.66 -10.76
CA THR A 23 5.14 3.05 -12.09
C THR A 23 3.74 3.32 -12.63
N ALA A 24 2.69 3.08 -11.84
CA ALA A 24 1.32 3.31 -12.26
C ALA A 24 1.08 4.79 -12.62
N ALA A 25 1.57 5.72 -11.81
CA ALA A 25 1.51 7.15 -12.11
C ALA A 25 2.29 7.52 -13.39
N HIS A 26 3.48 6.94 -13.60
CA HIS A 26 4.33 7.26 -14.75
C HIS A 26 3.72 6.80 -16.09
N VAL A 27 3.03 5.67 -16.09
CA VAL A 27 2.46 5.07 -17.32
C VAL A 27 0.96 5.34 -17.49
N ASP A 28 0.36 6.18 -16.63
CA ASP A 28 -1.09 6.38 -16.55
C ASP A 28 -1.87 5.06 -16.45
N GLY A 29 -1.34 4.16 -15.62
CA GLY A 29 -1.82 2.80 -15.44
C GLY A 29 -2.70 2.62 -14.20
N MET A 30 -3.38 1.47 -14.14
CA MET A 30 -4.15 1.05 -12.97
C MET A 30 -3.34 0.07 -12.12
N LEU A 31 -3.19 0.37 -10.83
CA LEU A 31 -2.50 -0.49 -9.88
C LEU A 31 -3.44 -1.60 -9.38
N LEU A 32 -2.99 -2.85 -9.49
CA LEU A 32 -3.71 -4.02 -9.01
C LEU A 32 -3.21 -4.42 -7.62
N VAL A 33 -4.09 -4.39 -6.61
CA VAL A 33 -3.76 -4.70 -5.21
C VAL A 33 -4.60 -5.84 -4.64
N GLY A 34 -4.11 -6.45 -3.56
CA GLY A 34 -4.87 -7.45 -2.80
C GLY A 34 -5.97 -6.84 -1.94
N ALA A 35 -6.53 -7.62 -1.01
CA ALA A 35 -7.58 -7.18 -0.08
C ALA A 35 -7.09 -6.25 1.05
N ALA A 36 -5.78 -6.02 1.19
CA ALA A 36 -5.24 -5.21 2.27
C ALA A 36 -5.62 -3.71 2.11
N GLY A 37 -5.87 -3.03 3.23
CA GLY A 37 -6.30 -1.63 3.27
C GLY A 37 -5.18 -0.60 3.11
N ASP A 38 -3.94 -1.02 2.84
CA ASP A 38 -2.76 -0.15 2.83
C ASP A 38 -2.80 0.97 1.76
N TYR A 39 -3.76 0.87 0.82
CA TYR A 39 -3.91 1.75 -0.33
C TYR A 39 -5.21 2.59 -0.31
N ASP A 40 -6.04 2.46 0.72
CA ASP A 40 -7.38 3.10 0.76
C ASP A 40 -7.36 4.63 0.79
N ASP A 41 -6.26 5.21 1.29
CA ASP A 41 -6.10 6.67 1.39
C ASP A 41 -5.44 7.29 0.14
N ILE A 42 -5.07 6.48 -0.86
CA ILE A 42 -4.40 6.95 -2.09
C ILE A 42 -5.44 7.27 -3.15
N THR A 43 -5.37 8.48 -3.72
CA THR A 43 -6.37 8.97 -4.70
C THR A 43 -5.76 9.41 -6.03
N GLU A 44 -4.45 9.60 -6.06
CA GLU A 44 -3.69 10.10 -7.21
C GLU A 44 -3.45 9.04 -8.29
N VAL A 45 -3.65 7.77 -7.96
CA VAL A 45 -3.44 6.63 -8.85
C VAL A 45 -4.72 5.79 -8.89
N GLN A 46 -5.11 5.33 -10.08
CA GLN A 46 -6.24 4.40 -10.21
C GLN A 46 -5.86 3.04 -9.61
N ILE A 47 -6.64 2.57 -8.65
CA ILE A 47 -6.38 1.30 -7.94
C ILE A 47 -7.59 0.39 -8.09
N THR A 48 -7.34 -0.89 -8.34
CA THR A 48 -8.36 -1.94 -8.33
C THR A 48 -7.91 -3.16 -7.53
N ARG A 49 -8.88 -3.86 -6.94
CA ARG A 49 -8.65 -5.01 -6.07
C ARG A 49 -8.93 -6.31 -6.82
N PHE A 50 -7.97 -7.23 -6.85
CA PHE A 50 -8.20 -8.56 -7.45
C PHE A 50 -8.94 -9.53 -6.52
N ARG A 51 -9.00 -9.23 -5.22
CA ARG A 51 -9.79 -9.95 -4.23
C ARG A 51 -10.26 -9.00 -3.13
N ILE A 52 -11.41 -9.31 -2.55
CA ILE A 52 -12.02 -8.54 -1.45
C ILE A 52 -11.76 -9.15 -0.07
N GLU A 53 -11.44 -10.45 -0.01
CA GLU A 53 -11.12 -11.14 1.23
C GLU A 53 -9.60 -11.38 1.37
N PRO A 54 -9.05 -11.29 2.60
CA PRO A 54 -7.67 -11.70 2.87
C PRO A 54 -7.49 -13.22 2.67
N ALA A 55 -6.25 -13.64 2.47
CA ALA A 55 -5.88 -15.06 2.33
C ALA A 55 -5.60 -15.70 3.69
#